data_AF-A0A6P3ZJY3-F1
#
_entry.id   AF-A0A6P3ZJY3-F1
#
_cell.length_a   1.000
_cell.length_b   1.000
_cell.length_c   1.000
_cell.angle_alpha   90.00
_cell.angle_beta   90.00
_cell.angle_gamma   90.00
#
_symmetry.space_group_name_H-M   'P 1'
#
loop_
_entity.id
_entity.type
_entity.pdbx_description
1 polymer ?
#
loop_
_entity_poly.entity_id
_entity_poly.type
_entity_poly.pdbx_seq_one_letter_code
_entity_poly.pdbx_strand_id
1 'polypeptide(L)'
;MGTEFATKDLGSLHYFLGVEVRYFSGGIFLSQGKYIHDLLAQAKMLEAIHMATPMTVKTTPHVHDTQPIDATAYQRLMGSLQYLTFTRPDITHVVNRVSPHFNSPTAFHLREVKRILRYLCGTINLGLCYLSQSSLNLTSFCDAD
;
A
#
# COMPACT_ATOMS: atom_id res chain seq x y z
N MET A 1 -3.56 -25.89 -35.33
CA MET A 1 -4.85 -25.97 -34.62
C MET A 1 -4.58 -25.65 -33.16
N GLY A 2 -4.73 -24.37 -32.78
CA GLY A 2 -4.40 -23.89 -31.44
C GLY A 2 -5.44 -24.37 -30.43
N THR A 3 -4.99 -24.96 -29.34
CA THR A 3 -5.81 -25.29 -28.17
C THR A 3 -6.41 -24.01 -27.61
N GLU A 4 -7.73 -23.83 -27.77
CA GLU A 4 -8.49 -22.85 -27.01
C GLU A 4 -8.37 -23.22 -25.53
N PHE A 5 -7.72 -22.36 -24.76
CA PHE A 5 -7.72 -22.47 -23.30
C PHE A 5 -9.16 -22.20 -22.82
N ALA A 6 -9.78 -23.21 -22.21
CA ALA A 6 -11.10 -23.08 -21.61
C ALA A 6 -11.05 -22.04 -20.48
N THR A 7 -11.45 -20.82 -20.80
CA THR A 7 -11.51 -19.72 -19.82
C THR A 7 -12.78 -19.92 -19.01
N LYS A 8 -12.62 -20.35 -17.75
CA LYS A 8 -13.75 -20.54 -16.83
C LYS A 8 -14.21 -19.17 -16.33
N ASP A 9 -15.40 -18.75 -16.74
CA ASP A 9 -16.06 -17.58 -16.15
C ASP A 9 -16.49 -17.92 -14.72
N LEU A 10 -15.96 -17.16 -13.75
CA LEU A 10 -16.26 -17.31 -12.32
C LEU A 10 -17.35 -16.33 -11.86
N GLY A 11 -17.98 -15.59 -12.78
CA GLY A 11 -18.89 -14.51 -12.48
C GLY A 11 -18.17 -13.23 -12.06
N SER A 12 -18.88 -12.32 -11.41
CA SER A 12 -18.34 -11.01 -11.01
C SER A 12 -17.16 -11.15 -10.04
N LEU A 13 -16.08 -10.43 -10.31
CA LEU A 13 -14.87 -10.44 -9.49
C LEU A 13 -15.17 -9.75 -8.14
N HIS A 14 -15.20 -10.49 -7.04
CA HIS A 14 -15.45 -9.91 -5.71
C HIS A 14 -14.18 -9.79 -4.86
N TYR A 15 -13.27 -10.74 -5.00
CA TYR A 15 -12.00 -10.74 -4.28
C TYR A 15 -10.92 -11.43 -5.11
N PHE A 16 -9.81 -10.76 -5.33
CA PHE A 16 -8.67 -11.33 -6.04
C PHE A 16 -7.36 -10.83 -5.46
N LEU A 17 -6.50 -11.77 -5.08
CA LEU A 17 -5.15 -11.48 -4.61
C LEU A 17 -5.08 -10.51 -3.40
N GLY A 18 -6.13 -10.42 -2.58
CA GLY A 18 -6.17 -9.46 -1.46
C GLY A 18 -6.84 -8.12 -1.80
N VAL A 19 -7.29 -7.93 -3.03
CA VAL A 19 -8.10 -6.79 -3.49
C VAL A 19 -9.57 -7.20 -3.47
N GLU A 20 -10.36 -6.48 -2.71
CA GLU A 20 -11.82 -6.52 -2.71
C GLU A 20 -12.36 -5.56 -3.76
N VAL A 21 -13.32 -6.03 -4.55
CA VAL A 21 -13.99 -5.25 -5.59
C VAL A 21 -15.47 -5.13 -5.20
N ARG A 22 -15.92 -3.90 -5.02
CA ARG A 22 -17.32 -3.57 -4.73
C ARG A 22 -17.92 -2.82 -5.90
N TYR A 23 -18.94 -3.41 -6.52
CA TYR A 23 -19.70 -2.79 -7.60
C TYR A 23 -20.83 -1.92 -7.03
N PHE A 24 -21.06 -0.77 -7.64
CA PHE A 24 -22.21 0.09 -7.36
C PHE A 24 -22.73 0.71 -8.67
N SER A 25 -23.91 1.35 -8.62
CA SER A 25 -24.58 1.86 -9.84
C SER A 25 -23.72 2.84 -10.66
N GLY A 26 -22.82 3.56 -9.99
CA GLY A 26 -21.95 4.56 -10.61
C GLY A 26 -20.53 4.08 -10.91
N GLY A 27 -20.18 2.80 -10.70
CA GLY A 27 -18.83 2.31 -10.95
C GLY A 27 -18.35 1.17 -10.05
N ILE A 28 -17.04 1.12 -9.81
CA ILE A 28 -16.38 0.11 -8.99
C ILE A 28 -15.48 0.75 -7.92
N PHE A 29 -15.44 0.13 -6.75
CA PHE A 29 -14.55 0.49 -5.65
C PHE A 29 -13.59 -0.66 -5.36
N LEU A 30 -12.30 -0.40 -5.43
CA LEU A 30 -11.23 -1.36 -5.12
C LEU A 30 -10.63 -1.04 -3.76
N SER A 31 -10.64 -2.00 -2.83
CA SER A 31 -10.02 -1.84 -1.51
C SER A 31 -9.20 -3.04 -1.09
N GLN A 32 -8.18 -2.82 -0.27
CA GLN A 32 -7.34 -3.88 0.31
C GLN A 32 -7.48 -3.95 1.84
N GLY A 33 -8.64 -3.56 2.39
CA GLY A 33 -8.85 -3.41 3.84
C GLY A 33 -8.53 -4.69 4.63
N LYS A 34 -8.98 -5.85 4.15
CA LYS A 34 -8.64 -7.15 4.77
C LYS A 34 -7.14 -7.44 4.72
N TYR A 35 -6.49 -7.18 3.59
CA TYR A 35 -5.04 -7.36 3.45
C TYR A 35 -4.27 -6.43 4.40
N ILE A 36 -4.69 -5.17 4.54
CA ILE A 36 -4.10 -4.22 5.50
C ILE A 36 -4.29 -4.73 6.93
N HIS A 37 -5.48 -5.22 7.27
CA HIS A 37 -5.77 -5.80 8.59
C HIS A 37 -4.81 -6.95 8.90
N ASP A 38 -4.68 -7.91 7.99
CA ASP A 38 -3.83 -9.10 8.18
C ASP A 38 -2.34 -8.71 8.26
N LEU A 39 -1.90 -7.74 7.46
CA LEU A 39 -0.55 -7.16 7.54
C LEU A 39 -0.27 -6.52 8.90
N LEU A 40 -1.22 -5.74 9.42
CA LEU A 40 -1.12 -5.11 10.74
C LEU A 40 -1.11 -6.16 11.86
N ALA A 41 -1.91 -7.21 11.74
CA ALA A 41 -1.91 -8.33 12.67
C ALA A 41 -0.54 -9.03 12.72
N GLN A 42 0.02 -9.34 11.54
CA GLN A 42 1.35 -9.95 11.42
C GLN A 42 2.46 -9.04 11.98
N ALA A 43 2.34 -7.73 11.79
CA ALA A 43 3.27 -6.73 12.34
C ALA A 43 3.04 -6.44 13.84
N LYS A 44 1.99 -7.00 14.46
CA LYS A 44 1.54 -6.69 15.84
C LYS A 44 1.22 -5.19 16.03
N MET A 45 0.52 -4.60 15.07
CA MET A 45 0.21 -3.17 14.99
C MET A 45 -1.29 -2.86 14.82
N LEU A 46 -2.18 -3.81 15.08
CA LEU A 46 -3.64 -3.58 15.00
C LEU A 46 -4.13 -2.47 15.94
N GLU A 47 -3.54 -2.35 17.12
CA GLU A 47 -3.90 -1.34 18.13
C GLU A 47 -2.95 -0.15 18.14
N ALA A 48 -2.15 0.02 17.07
CA ALA A 48 -1.20 1.11 17.01
C ALA A 48 -1.93 2.46 16.91
N ILE A 49 -1.41 3.48 17.61
CA ILE A 49 -1.91 4.85 17.47
C ILE A 49 -1.73 5.28 16.02
N HIS A 50 -2.84 5.59 15.36
CA HIS A 50 -2.85 5.98 13.96
C HIS A 50 -2.11 7.30 13.74
N MET A 51 -1.54 7.46 12.56
CA MET A 51 -0.89 8.71 12.14
C MET A 51 -1.58 9.27 10.92
N ALA A 52 -1.81 10.58 10.87
CA ALA A 52 -2.50 11.23 9.75
C ALA A 52 -1.64 11.29 8.46
N THR A 53 -0.32 11.15 8.59
CA THR A 53 0.63 11.26 7.47
C THR A 53 1.53 10.02 7.40
N PRO A 54 1.77 9.45 6.21
CA PRO A 54 2.60 8.26 6.07
C PRO A 54 4.10 8.54 6.24
N MET A 55 4.54 9.80 6.12
CA MET A 55 5.94 10.23 6.22
C MET A 55 6.05 11.51 7.07
N THR A 56 7.26 11.82 7.56
CA THR A 56 7.58 13.11 8.21
C THR A 56 8.29 14.04 7.22
N VAL A 57 8.09 15.36 7.35
CA VAL A 57 8.73 16.39 6.51
C VAL A 57 10.27 16.37 6.65
N LYS A 58 10.78 16.13 7.86
CA LYS A 58 12.21 15.97 8.15
C LYS A 58 12.40 14.74 9.02
N THR A 59 13.07 13.73 8.50
CA THR A 59 13.44 12.53 9.26
C THR A 59 14.95 12.51 9.44
N THR A 60 15.37 12.88 10.65
CA THR A 60 16.76 12.81 11.08
C THR A 60 16.98 11.51 11.86
N PRO A 61 18.04 10.74 11.58
CA PRO A 61 18.43 9.61 12.41
C PRO A 61 18.73 10.08 13.84
N HIS A 62 18.19 9.39 14.83
CA HIS A 62 18.62 9.47 16.22
C HIS A 62 19.87 8.61 16.43
N VAL A 63 20.60 8.88 17.51
CA VAL A 63 21.84 8.19 17.89
C VAL A 63 21.67 6.66 17.97
N HIS A 64 20.49 6.17 18.33
CA HIS A 64 20.18 4.73 18.43
C HIS A 64 19.66 4.09 17.14
N ASP A 65 19.43 4.87 16.08
CA ASP A 65 18.77 4.38 14.87
C ASP A 65 19.71 3.63 13.91
N THR A 66 20.99 3.52 14.24
CA THR A 66 22.02 2.84 13.45
C THR A 66 22.06 1.33 13.69
N GLN A 67 21.32 0.84 14.68
CA GLN A 67 21.28 -0.59 14.99
C GLN A 67 20.75 -1.40 13.79
N PRO A 68 21.48 -2.42 13.32
CA PRO A 68 21.01 -3.30 12.27
C PRO A 68 19.80 -4.09 12.76
N ILE A 69 18.87 -4.35 11.86
CA ILE A 69 17.68 -5.18 12.14
C ILE A 69 17.64 -6.40 11.22
N ASP A 70 16.74 -7.35 11.50
CA ASP A 70 16.53 -8.52 10.65
C ASP A 70 16.05 -8.10 9.25
N ALA A 71 16.92 -8.31 8.26
CA ALA A 71 16.65 -8.02 6.86
C ALA A 71 15.47 -8.81 6.31
N THR A 72 15.27 -10.06 6.77
CA THR A 72 14.20 -10.93 6.27
C THR A 72 12.83 -10.40 6.69
N ALA A 73 12.67 -10.05 7.97
CA ALA A 73 11.44 -9.43 8.46
C ALA A 73 11.15 -8.10 7.76
N TYR A 74 12.17 -7.27 7.54
CA TYR A 74 12.04 -6.00 6.82
C TYR A 74 11.61 -6.20 5.37
N GLN A 75 12.25 -7.10 4.63
CA GLN A 75 11.93 -7.42 3.24
C GLN A 75 10.49 -7.90 3.08
N ARG A 76 10.02 -8.77 4.00
CA ARG A 76 8.63 -9.23 4.01
C ARG A 76 7.64 -8.08 4.16
N LEU A 77 7.86 -7.18 5.14
CA LEU A 77 7.01 -6.00 5.33
C LEU A 77 7.02 -5.08 4.12
N MET A 78 8.20 -4.82 3.57
CA MET A 78 8.35 -3.98 2.40
C MET A 78 7.68 -4.58 1.15
N GLY A 79 7.75 -5.91 0.97
CA GLY A 79 7.01 -6.59 -0.10
C GLY A 79 5.51 -6.43 0.04
N SER A 80 4.98 -6.53 1.26
CA SER A 80 3.56 -6.27 1.52
C SER A 80 3.16 -4.81 1.28
N LEU A 81 4.01 -3.85 1.66
CA LEU A 81 3.78 -2.44 1.39
C LEU A 81 3.85 -2.11 -0.11
N GLN A 82 4.78 -2.73 -0.84
CA GLN A 82 4.87 -2.60 -2.29
C GLN A 82 3.61 -3.15 -2.98
N TYR A 83 3.05 -4.23 -2.45
CA TYR A 83 1.80 -4.77 -2.98
C TYR A 83 0.61 -3.83 -2.73
N LEU A 84 0.59 -3.11 -1.60
CA LEU A 84 -0.46 -2.13 -1.32
C LEU A 84 -0.48 -0.95 -2.29
N THR A 85 0.66 -0.59 -2.89
CA THR A 85 0.73 0.58 -3.80
C THR A 85 -0.19 0.44 -5.02
N PHE A 86 -0.63 -0.78 -5.36
CA PHE A 86 -1.59 -1.01 -6.45
C PHE A 86 -2.96 -0.39 -6.19
N THR A 87 -3.41 -0.32 -4.93
CA THR A 87 -4.69 0.34 -4.57
C THR A 87 -4.53 1.55 -3.65
N ARG A 88 -3.30 1.81 -3.19
CA ARG A 88 -2.95 2.90 -2.28
C ARG A 88 -1.88 3.81 -2.89
N PRO A 89 -2.23 4.62 -3.91
CA PRO A 89 -1.28 5.54 -4.53
C PRO A 89 -0.75 6.59 -3.55
N ASP A 90 -1.51 6.89 -2.49
CA ASP A 90 -1.17 7.82 -1.43
C ASP A 90 0.07 7.41 -0.62
N ILE A 91 0.45 6.12 -0.61
CA ILE A 91 1.67 5.65 0.06
C ILE A 91 2.82 5.33 -0.91
N THR A 92 2.59 5.35 -2.23
CA THR A 92 3.59 4.91 -3.21
C THR A 92 4.91 5.65 -3.09
N HIS A 93 4.86 6.97 -2.91
CA HIS A 93 6.05 7.79 -2.76
C HIS A 93 6.86 7.40 -1.51
N VAL A 94 6.21 7.21 -0.37
CA VAL A 94 6.91 6.86 0.88
C VAL A 94 7.51 5.47 0.83
N VAL A 95 6.80 4.50 0.25
CA VAL A 95 7.28 3.12 0.09
C VAL A 95 8.54 3.13 -0.78
N ASN A 96 8.50 3.80 -1.94
CA ASN A 96 9.64 3.92 -2.83
C ASN A 96 10.86 4.58 -2.17
N ARG A 97 10.66 5.56 -1.28
CA ARG A 97 11.74 6.22 -0.55
C ARG A 97 12.46 5.27 0.42
N VAL A 98 11.75 4.34 1.05
CA VAL A 98 12.34 3.41 2.04
C VAL A 98 12.86 2.10 1.44
N SER A 99 12.46 1.78 0.21
CA SER A 99 12.85 0.56 -0.53
C SER A 99 14.37 0.30 -0.65
N PRO A 100 15.26 1.28 -0.88
CA PRO A 100 16.68 0.99 -1.14
C PRO A 100 17.43 0.21 -0.03
N HIS A 101 16.86 0.11 1.19
CA HIS A 101 17.50 -0.45 2.38
C HIS A 101 17.22 -1.94 2.63
N PHE A 102 16.83 -2.71 1.61
CA PHE A 102 16.47 -4.13 1.74
C PHE A 102 17.57 -5.04 2.29
N ASN A 103 18.84 -4.76 1.98
CA ASN A 103 19.97 -5.65 2.31
C ASN A 103 20.62 -5.33 3.67
N SER A 104 20.46 -4.10 4.15
CA SER A 104 21.04 -3.67 5.43
C SER A 104 20.12 -2.66 6.13
N PRO A 105 18.91 -3.08 6.50
CA PRO A 105 17.98 -2.21 7.19
C PRO A 105 18.46 -1.92 8.61
N THR A 106 18.10 -0.74 9.10
CA THR A 106 18.43 -0.27 10.46
C THR A 106 17.16 0.06 11.22
N ALA A 107 17.29 0.31 12.52
CA ALA A 107 16.18 0.78 13.34
C ALA A 107 15.53 2.07 12.79
N PHE A 108 16.30 2.94 12.12
CA PHE A 108 15.79 4.09 11.37
C PHE A 108 14.75 3.66 10.32
N HIS A 109 15.14 2.76 9.42
CA HIS A 109 14.30 2.30 8.31
C HIS A 109 13.04 1.60 8.81
N LEU A 110 13.18 0.79 9.86
CA LEU A 110 12.03 0.14 10.49
C LEU A 110 11.06 1.15 11.11
N ARG A 111 11.55 2.25 11.69
CA ARG A 111 10.68 3.30 12.24
C ARG A 111 9.87 3.98 11.14
N GLU A 112 10.48 4.27 9.99
CA GLU A 112 9.78 4.82 8.83
C GLU A 112 8.69 3.85 8.35
N VAL A 113 9.01 2.56 8.19
CA VAL A 113 8.02 1.53 7.82
C VAL A 113 6.88 1.44 8.84
N LYS A 114 7.19 1.47 10.14
CA LYS A 114 6.17 1.48 11.20
C LYS A 114 5.26 2.71 11.14
N ARG A 115 5.77 3.87 10.69
CA ARG A 115 4.93 5.06 10.46
C ARG A 115 3.92 4.82 9.34
N ILE A 116 4.35 4.21 8.24
CA ILE A 116 3.45 3.82 7.13
C ILE A 116 2.36 2.88 7.64
N LEU A 117 2.72 1.87 8.45
CA LEU A 117 1.75 0.94 9.04
C LEU A 117 0.75 1.65 9.97
N ARG A 118 1.19 2.63 10.79
CA ARG A 118 0.28 3.44 11.61
C ARG A 118 -0.68 4.28 10.78
N TYR A 119 -0.21 4.82 9.65
CA TYR A 119 -1.08 5.54 8.72
C TYR A 119 -2.12 4.59 8.09
N LEU A 120 -1.70 3.39 7.68
CA LEU A 120 -2.61 2.37 7.15
C LEU A 120 -3.67 1.93 8.17
N CYS A 121 -3.32 1.86 9.46
CA CYS A 121 -4.27 1.57 10.54
C CYS A 121 -5.43 2.59 10.59
N GLY A 122 -5.13 3.87 10.40
CA GLY A 122 -6.16 4.93 10.38
C GLY A 122 -6.91 5.05 9.05
N THR A 123 -6.43 4.38 8.01
CA THR A 123 -6.92 4.55 6.63
C THR A 123 -7.31 3.21 5.98
N ILE A 124 -7.67 2.21 6.80
CA ILE A 124 -7.92 0.84 6.34
C ILE A 124 -9.05 0.74 5.30
N ASN A 125 -10.02 1.65 5.38
CA ASN A 125 -11.19 1.68 4.50
C ASN A 125 -10.95 2.48 3.21
N LEU A 126 -9.77 3.08 3.01
CA LEU A 126 -9.45 3.79 1.77
C LEU A 126 -9.20 2.80 0.63
N GLY A 127 -9.50 3.26 -0.57
CA GLY A 127 -9.39 2.49 -1.80
C GLY A 127 -9.55 3.37 -3.04
N LEU A 128 -9.55 2.75 -4.22
CA LEU A 128 -9.72 3.42 -5.50
C LEU A 128 -11.17 3.34 -5.96
N CYS A 129 -11.75 4.48 -6.32
CA CYS A 129 -13.07 4.55 -6.92
C CYS A 129 -12.93 4.86 -8.41
N TYR A 130 -13.45 3.98 -9.26
CA TYR A 130 -13.55 4.18 -10.70
C TYR A 130 -15.01 4.41 -11.04
N LEU A 131 -15.31 5.57 -11.62
CA LEU A 131 -16.67 5.95 -12.01
C LEU A 131 -16.95 5.50 -13.44
N SER A 132 -18.15 4.97 -13.69
CA SER A 132 -18.60 4.54 -15.02
C SER A 132 -18.72 5.69 -16.02
N GLN A 133 -18.87 6.91 -15.53
CA GLN A 133 -18.98 8.14 -16.32
C GLN A 133 -17.70 8.99 -16.26
N SER A 134 -16.51 8.39 -16.16
CA SER A 134 -15.27 9.15 -16.28
C SER A 134 -15.05 9.59 -17.73
N SER A 135 -14.92 10.90 -17.98
CA SER A 135 -14.50 11.38 -19.29
C SER A 135 -13.08 10.89 -19.58
N LEU A 136 -12.83 10.29 -20.75
CA LEU A 136 -11.49 9.92 -21.22
C LEU A 136 -10.65 11.12 -21.69
N ASN A 137 -11.09 12.34 -21.36
CA ASN A 137 -10.41 13.57 -21.73
C ASN A 137 -9.18 13.76 -20.84
N LEU A 138 -8.01 13.75 -21.45
CA LEU A 138 -6.75 14.04 -20.76
C LEU A 138 -6.60 15.56 -20.61
N THR A 139 -6.71 16.06 -19.38
CA THR A 139 -6.40 17.45 -19.05
C THR A 139 -5.04 17.53 -18.37
N SER A 140 -4.10 18.28 -18.94
CA SER A 140 -2.80 18.56 -18.34
C SER A 140 -2.76 19.98 -17.77
N PHE A 141 -2.13 20.12 -16.61
CA PHE A 141 -1.78 21.40 -15.99
C PHE A 141 -0.25 21.48 -15.96
N CYS A 142 0.31 22.63 -16.28
CA CYS A 142 1.75 22.88 -16.27
C CYS A 142 1.98 24.10 -15.38
N ASP A 143 2.43 23.88 -14.14
CA ASP A 143 2.91 24.96 -13.28
C ASP A 143 4.41 25.13 -13.52
N ALA A 144 4.80 26.33 -13.93
CA ALA A 144 6.19 26.74 -14.03
C ALA A 144 6.58 27.43 -12.72
N ASP A 145 7.51 26.82 -11.99
CA ASP A 145 8.29 27.50 -10.94
C ASP A 145 9.53 28.18 -11.55
#